data_AF-A0AAW0N5W2-F1
#
_entry.id   AF-A0AAW0N5W2-F1
#
_cell.length_a   1.000
_cell.length_b   1.000
_cell.length_c   1.000
_cell.angle_alpha   90.00
_cell.angle_beta   90.00
_cell.angle_gamma   90.00
#
_symmetry.space_group_name_H-M   'P 1'
#
loop_
_entity.id
_entity.type
_entity.pdbx_description
1 polymer ?
#
loop_
_entity_poly.entity_id
_entity_poly.type
_entity_poly.pdbx_seq_one_letter_code
_entity_poly.pdbx_strand_id
1 'polypeptide(L)'
;MVTGETTPSTACWWITWVKSSSSPISEMSASSTEKDLYAVLGASPSESTEELRHRYQQLVLKCHPDRLSGQDSSEAEVGLRKFLEVDAAWKILSDENKRRDYDLQRRALDLKQDWPVDSTVLLEDMTWNNGERLYTYCCRCGGAFIIDEEEVQEETQRSALQEEEMPGAQSRGVIVCCDTCSLSVCVTWTELPHS
;
A
#
# COMPACT_ATOMS: atom_id res chain seq x y z
N MET A 1 62.11 -6.15 32.26
CA MET A 1 61.44 -6.83 31.14
C MET A 1 59.95 -6.70 31.40
N VAL A 2 59.30 -5.73 30.78
CA VAL A 2 57.86 -5.48 30.88
C VAL A 2 57.31 -5.45 29.47
N THR A 3 56.39 -6.37 29.22
CA THR A 3 55.64 -6.58 27.99
C THR A 3 54.66 -5.41 27.79
N GLY A 4 54.79 -4.71 26.67
CA GLY A 4 53.84 -3.68 26.23
C GLY A 4 52.91 -4.27 25.18
N GLU A 5 51.66 -4.47 25.57
CA GLU A 5 50.63 -5.21 24.87
C GLU A 5 49.94 -4.32 23.82
N THR A 6 49.81 -4.86 22.61
CA THR A 6 49.16 -4.27 21.46
C THR A 6 47.66 -4.07 21.72
N THR A 7 47.16 -2.85 21.60
CA THR A 7 45.73 -2.54 21.64
C THR A 7 45.02 -3.02 20.36
N PRO A 8 43.86 -3.67 20.44
CA PRO A 8 43.06 -3.99 19.26
C PRO A 8 42.11 -2.83 18.91
N SER A 9 42.34 -2.31 17.70
CA SER A 9 41.37 -1.87 16.69
C SER A 9 39.92 -1.70 17.15
N THR A 10 39.46 -0.46 17.08
CA THR A 10 38.07 0.03 17.13
C THR A 10 37.13 -0.80 16.25
N ALA A 11 36.53 -1.83 16.84
CA ALA A 11 35.48 -2.64 16.23
C ALA A 11 34.13 -2.35 16.91
N CYS A 12 33.27 -1.63 16.19
CA CYS A 12 31.81 -1.63 16.22
C CYS A 12 31.09 -1.94 17.55
N TRP A 13 31.03 -0.95 18.44
CA TRP A 13 30.18 -1.00 19.64
C TRP A 13 28.67 -0.82 19.36
N TRP A 14 28.29 -0.35 18.15
CA TRP A 14 26.90 -0.05 17.79
C TRP A 14 26.04 -1.30 17.51
N ILE A 15 26.64 -2.38 16.96
CA ILE A 15 25.93 -3.65 16.71
C ILE A 15 25.53 -4.32 18.03
N THR A 16 26.32 -4.12 19.10
CA THR A 16 26.11 -4.77 20.40
C THR A 16 24.98 -4.13 21.21
N TRP A 17 24.77 -2.81 21.08
CA TRP A 17 23.70 -2.12 21.82
C TRP A 17 22.31 -2.30 21.18
N VAL A 18 22.23 -2.32 19.84
CA VAL A 18 20.97 -2.66 19.13
C VAL A 18 20.56 -4.13 19.36
N LYS A 19 21.51 -5.04 19.56
CA LYS A 19 21.22 -6.44 19.94
C LYS A 19 20.93 -6.65 21.44
N SER A 20 21.38 -5.74 22.31
CA SER A 20 21.16 -5.78 23.77
C SER A 20 19.87 -5.07 24.22
N SER A 21 18.91 -4.91 23.32
CA SER A 21 17.52 -4.56 23.62
C SER A 21 16.60 -5.55 22.90
N SER A 22 16.90 -6.85 23.07
CA SER A 22 16.05 -7.94 22.59
C SER A 22 14.83 -8.08 23.50
N SER A 23 13.78 -7.32 23.20
CA SER A 23 12.42 -7.81 23.40
C SER A 23 12.02 -8.64 22.17
N PRO A 24 11.28 -9.75 22.34
CA PRO A 24 10.81 -10.54 21.21
C PRO A 24 9.81 -9.69 20.44
N ILE A 25 10.24 -9.13 19.30
CA ILE A 25 9.33 -8.46 18.40
C ILE A 25 8.59 -9.55 17.65
N SER A 26 7.45 -9.92 18.25
CA SER A 26 6.36 -10.63 17.62
C SER A 26 6.15 -10.12 16.20
N GLU A 27 6.15 -11.06 15.26
CA GLU A 27 5.24 -11.14 14.10
C GLU A 27 4.51 -9.83 13.78
N MET A 28 5.24 -8.81 13.33
CA MET A 28 4.65 -7.58 12.85
C MET A 28 4.34 -7.76 11.38
N SER A 29 3.06 -8.03 11.14
CA SER A 29 2.40 -7.96 9.84
C SER A 29 2.84 -6.70 9.10
N ALA A 30 3.52 -6.87 7.96
CA ALA A 30 3.90 -5.78 7.08
C ALA A 30 2.68 -5.31 6.29
N SER A 31 1.76 -4.63 6.97
CA SER A 31 0.82 -3.70 6.34
C SER A 31 1.45 -2.32 6.43
N SER A 32 2.06 -1.87 5.33
CA SER A 32 2.62 -0.51 5.23
C SER A 32 2.10 0.14 3.96
N THR A 33 0.80 0.36 3.93
CA THR A 33 0.04 1.08 2.91
C THR A 33 0.31 2.59 2.89
N GLU A 34 1.56 3.04 3.08
CA GLU A 34 1.86 4.48 2.93
C GLU A 34 3.14 4.82 2.14
N LYS A 35 4.13 3.92 2.01
CA LYS A 35 5.34 4.20 1.20
C LYS A 35 5.91 2.93 0.57
N ASP A 36 6.19 2.98 -0.74
CA ASP A 36 6.87 1.90 -1.45
C ASP A 36 8.28 1.68 -0.85
N LEU A 37 8.60 0.44 -0.46
CA LEU A 37 9.88 0.09 0.19
C LEU A 37 11.06 0.33 -0.74
N TYR A 38 10.86 0.15 -2.05
CA TYR A 38 11.87 0.46 -3.04
C TYR A 38 12.12 1.97 -3.12
N ALA A 39 11.07 2.79 -2.98
CA ALA A 39 11.20 4.25 -2.94
C ALA A 39 11.97 4.73 -1.70
N VAL A 40 11.79 4.08 -0.55
CA VAL A 40 12.54 4.38 0.68
C VAL A 40 14.04 4.15 0.50
N LEU A 41 14.43 3.09 -0.23
CA LEU A 41 15.84 2.83 -0.57
C LEU A 41 16.35 3.65 -1.76
N GLY A 42 15.47 4.38 -2.46
CA GLY A 42 15.81 5.04 -3.72
C GLY A 42 16.23 4.06 -4.82
N ALA A 43 15.59 2.89 -4.83
CA ALA A 43 15.84 1.77 -5.72
C ALA A 43 14.66 1.52 -6.66
N SER A 44 14.91 0.81 -7.75
CA SER A 44 13.83 0.30 -8.62
C SER A 44 13.52 -1.15 -8.28
N PRO A 45 12.27 -1.63 -8.45
CA PRO A 45 11.90 -3.02 -8.19
C PRO A 45 12.65 -4.02 -9.09
N SER A 46 13.18 -3.56 -10.22
CA SER A 46 14.00 -4.34 -11.16
C SER A 46 15.46 -4.52 -10.72
N GLU A 47 15.91 -3.85 -9.67
CA GLU A 47 17.31 -3.92 -9.22
C GLU A 47 17.60 -5.22 -8.45
N SER A 48 18.85 -5.67 -8.57
CA SER A 48 19.36 -6.86 -7.90
C SER A 48 19.49 -6.64 -6.39
N THR A 49 19.48 -7.73 -5.61
CA THR A 49 19.70 -7.69 -4.15
C THR A 49 21.07 -7.09 -3.79
N GLU A 50 22.06 -7.24 -4.66
CA GLU A 50 23.39 -6.66 -4.51
C GLU A 50 23.38 -5.13 -4.62
N GLU A 51 22.66 -4.59 -5.60
CA GLU A 51 22.47 -3.13 -5.77
C GLU A 51 21.66 -2.53 -4.60
N LEU A 52 20.63 -3.25 -4.14
CA LEU A 52 19.86 -2.87 -2.95
C LEU A 52 20.75 -2.81 -1.71
N ARG A 53 21.65 -3.80 -1.55
CA ARG A 53 22.60 -3.85 -0.44
C ARG A 53 23.57 -2.68 -0.47
N HIS A 54 24.08 -2.35 -1.65
CA HIS A 54 24.99 -1.23 -1.83
C HIS A 54 24.30 0.11 -1.50
N ARG A 55 23.08 0.33 -1.97
CA ARG A 55 22.28 1.52 -1.62
C ARG A 55 22.01 1.61 -0.12
N TYR A 56 21.61 0.49 0.50
CA TYR A 56 21.43 0.42 1.96
C TYR A 56 22.69 0.86 2.71
N GLN A 57 23.85 0.33 2.35
CA GLN A 57 25.12 0.72 2.96
C GLN A 57 25.41 2.22 2.83
N GLN A 58 25.18 2.79 1.64
CA GLN A 58 25.37 4.22 1.42
C GLN A 58 24.42 5.08 2.26
N LEU A 59 23.17 4.67 2.40
CA LEU A 59 22.17 5.39 3.19
C LEU A 59 22.46 5.32 4.69
N VAL A 60 22.86 4.15 5.20
CA VAL A 60 23.28 3.97 6.59
C VAL A 60 24.49 4.84 6.92
N LEU A 61 25.48 4.93 6.02
CA LEU A 61 26.65 5.79 6.19
C LEU A 61 26.33 7.29 6.17
N LYS A 62 25.24 7.69 5.51
CA LYS A 62 24.76 9.09 5.51
C LYS A 62 24.00 9.42 6.80
N CYS A 63 23.23 8.47 7.31
CA CYS A 63 22.38 8.66 8.49
C CYS A 63 23.04 8.25 9.81
N HIS A 64 24.34 7.94 9.81
CA HIS A 64 25.05 7.46 10.99
C HIS A 64 25.15 8.56 12.07
N PRO A 65 24.81 8.28 13.35
CA PRO A 65 24.77 9.29 14.41
C PRO A 65 26.10 9.98 14.67
N ASP A 66 27.22 9.31 14.39
CA ASP A 66 28.57 9.92 14.46
C ASP A 66 28.70 11.13 13.54
N ARG A 67 28.10 11.10 12.34
CA ARG A 67 28.11 12.23 11.40
C ARG A 67 27.07 13.30 11.74
N LEU A 68 26.04 12.92 12.49
CA LEU A 68 24.96 13.81 12.94
C LEU A 68 25.26 14.46 14.30
N SER A 69 26.28 13.97 15.03
CA SER A 69 26.65 14.44 16.37
C SER A 69 27.11 15.90 16.46
N GLY A 70 27.35 16.55 15.30
CA GLY A 70 27.69 17.96 15.19
C GLY A 70 26.68 18.81 14.40
N GLN A 71 25.49 18.28 14.09
CA GLN A 71 24.42 18.99 13.36
C GLN A 71 23.30 19.45 14.31
N ASP A 72 22.45 20.36 13.82
CA ASP A 72 21.28 20.82 14.57
C ASP A 72 20.37 19.65 14.99
N SER A 73 19.77 19.74 16.18
CA SER A 73 18.90 18.69 16.76
C SER A 73 17.80 18.21 15.79
N SER A 74 17.27 19.12 14.96
CA SER A 74 16.25 18.78 13.96
C SER A 74 16.80 17.89 12.84
N GLU A 75 18.03 18.12 12.38
CA GLU A 75 18.66 17.33 11.33
C GLU A 75 19.04 15.93 11.83
N ALA A 76 19.45 15.84 13.09
CA ALA A 76 19.71 14.56 13.76
C ALA A 76 18.45 13.69 13.88
N GLU A 77 17.29 14.28 14.26
CA GLU A 77 16.01 13.56 14.33
C GLU A 77 15.54 13.07 12.95
N VAL A 78 15.68 13.90 11.91
CA VAL A 78 15.35 13.52 10.52
C VAL A 78 16.25 12.40 10.03
N GLY A 79 17.54 12.44 10.35
CA GLY A 79 18.50 11.38 10.00
C GLY A 79 18.15 10.05 10.68
N LEU A 80 17.81 10.09 11.97
CA LEU A 80 17.39 8.90 12.72
C LEU A 80 16.10 8.29 12.13
N ARG A 81 15.10 9.12 11.80
CA ARG A 81 13.85 8.65 11.18
C ARG A 81 14.11 7.99 9.83
N LYS A 82 14.93 8.61 8.97
CA LYS A 82 15.32 8.02 7.68
C LYS A 82 16.05 6.69 7.83
N PHE A 83 16.95 6.58 8.82
CA PHE A 83 17.63 5.33 9.11
C PHE A 83 16.64 4.22 9.48
N LEU A 84 15.66 4.51 10.34
CA LEU A 84 14.64 3.55 10.74
C LEU A 84 13.78 3.10 9.54
N GLU A 85 13.37 4.04 8.67
CA GLU A 85 12.64 3.71 7.44
C GLU A 85 13.48 2.81 6.50
N VAL A 86 14.77 3.15 6.31
CA VAL A 86 15.71 2.38 5.47
C VAL A 86 15.98 0.98 6.02
N ASP A 87 16.18 0.85 7.34
CA ASP A 87 16.40 -0.45 8.00
C ASP A 87 15.15 -1.34 7.93
N ALA A 88 13.95 -0.76 8.11
CA ALA A 88 12.69 -1.47 7.93
C ALA A 88 12.52 -1.99 6.50
N ALA A 89 12.79 -1.15 5.49
CA ALA A 89 12.75 -1.55 4.09
C ALA A 89 13.76 -2.66 3.78
N TRP A 90 15.00 -2.54 4.26
CA TRP A 90 16.04 -3.54 4.05
C TRP A 90 15.70 -4.91 4.69
N LYS A 91 15.06 -4.94 5.86
CA LYS A 91 14.64 -6.21 6.51
C LYS A 91 13.66 -7.03 5.67
N ILE A 92 12.87 -6.39 4.82
CA ILE A 92 11.92 -7.05 3.92
C ILE A 92 12.62 -7.36 2.59
N LEU A 93 13.35 -6.41 2.02
CA LEU A 93 13.94 -6.53 0.68
C LEU A 93 15.22 -7.38 0.64
N SER A 94 15.85 -7.66 1.79
CA SER A 94 17.04 -8.51 1.86
C SER A 94 16.76 -10.01 1.86
N ASP A 95 15.54 -10.42 2.24
CA ASP A 95 15.11 -11.82 2.21
C ASP A 95 14.30 -12.06 0.94
N GLU A 96 14.74 -13.01 0.12
CA GLU A 96 14.10 -13.31 -1.17
C GLU A 96 12.64 -13.72 -1.02
N ASN A 97 12.28 -14.44 0.04
CA ASN A 97 10.89 -14.86 0.26
C ASN A 97 10.02 -13.66 0.62
N LYS A 98 10.50 -12.80 1.53
CA LYS A 98 9.76 -11.60 1.94
C LYS A 98 9.65 -10.59 0.82
N ARG A 99 10.70 -10.43 0.01
CA ARG A 99 10.69 -9.61 -1.21
C ARG A 99 9.65 -10.13 -2.18
N ARG A 100 9.60 -11.44 -2.41
CA ARG A 100 8.59 -12.06 -3.28
C ARG A 100 7.17 -11.79 -2.77
N ASP A 101 6.92 -11.99 -1.49
CA ASP A 101 5.59 -11.75 -0.90
C ASP A 101 5.20 -10.27 -1.01
N TYR A 102 6.14 -9.37 -0.74
CA TYR A 102 5.94 -7.94 -0.93
C TYR A 102 5.64 -7.57 -2.39
N ASP A 103 6.39 -8.11 -3.34
CA ASP A 103 6.18 -7.88 -4.78
C ASP A 103 4.83 -8.44 -5.24
N LEU A 104 4.39 -9.58 -4.71
CA LEU A 104 3.08 -10.15 -4.98
C LEU A 104 1.96 -9.27 -4.43
N GLN A 105 2.08 -8.81 -3.19
CA GLN A 105 1.12 -7.88 -2.57
C GLN A 105 1.05 -6.57 -3.35
N ARG A 106 2.19 -6.00 -3.71
CA ARG A 106 2.26 -4.78 -4.53
C ARG A 106 1.55 -4.94 -5.87
N ARG A 107 1.83 -6.03 -6.60
CA ARG A 107 1.13 -6.32 -7.87
C ARG A 107 -0.37 -6.52 -7.65
N ALA A 108 -0.77 -7.17 -6.56
CA ALA A 108 -2.17 -7.35 -6.22
C ALA A 108 -2.88 -6.02 -5.90
N LEU A 109 -2.18 -5.06 -5.31
CA LEU A 109 -2.69 -3.70 -5.09
C LEU A 109 -2.81 -2.94 -6.41
N ASP A 110 -1.80 -3.00 -7.28
CA ASP A 110 -1.83 -2.38 -8.60
C ASP A 110 -3.03 -2.88 -9.42
N LEU A 111 -3.35 -4.18 -9.34
CA LEU A 111 -4.52 -4.77 -10.01
C LEU A 111 -5.87 -4.32 -9.42
N LYS A 112 -5.91 -3.86 -8.16
CA LYS A 112 -7.14 -3.37 -7.52
C LYS A 112 -7.42 -1.90 -7.82
N GLN A 113 -6.42 -1.12 -8.23
CA GLN A 113 -6.56 0.33 -8.33
C GLN A 113 -7.21 0.81 -9.62
N ASP A 114 -7.20 0.02 -10.69
CA ASP A 114 -7.75 0.45 -11.99
C ASP A 114 -8.53 -0.69 -12.65
N TRP A 115 -9.80 -0.87 -12.26
CA TRP A 115 -10.73 -1.49 -13.20
C TRP A 115 -11.08 -0.42 -14.23
N PRO A 116 -10.75 -0.59 -15.53
CA PRO A 116 -11.04 0.41 -16.54
C PRO A 116 -12.54 0.42 -16.80
N VAL A 117 -13.26 1.25 -16.03
CA VAL A 117 -14.67 1.51 -16.26
C VAL A 117 -14.79 2.39 -17.50
N ASP A 118 -15.56 1.97 -18.50
CA ASP A 118 -15.72 2.72 -19.75
C ASP A 118 -16.49 4.03 -19.55
N SER A 119 -17.41 4.09 -18.59
CA SER A 119 -18.15 5.29 -18.20
C SER A 119 -18.83 5.15 -16.83
N THR A 120 -19.02 6.28 -16.13
CA THR A 120 -19.84 6.34 -14.90
C THR A 120 -21.28 6.74 -15.26
N VAL A 121 -22.25 6.02 -14.71
CA VAL A 121 -23.69 6.27 -14.89
C VAL A 121 -24.32 6.48 -13.51
N LEU A 122 -25.25 7.41 -13.38
CA LEU A 122 -26.00 7.59 -12.14
C LEU A 122 -27.18 6.61 -12.11
N LEU A 123 -27.46 6.02 -10.96
CA LEU A 123 -28.60 5.10 -10.82
C LEU A 123 -29.93 5.77 -11.19
N GLU A 124 -30.06 7.07 -10.92
CA GLU A 124 -31.22 7.90 -11.31
C GLU A 124 -31.39 8.05 -12.83
N ASP A 125 -30.31 7.91 -13.60
CA ASP A 125 -30.35 7.94 -15.07
C ASP A 125 -30.75 6.59 -15.68
N MET A 126 -30.89 5.54 -14.87
CA MET A 126 -31.31 4.21 -15.32
C MET A 126 -32.83 4.10 -15.40
N THR A 127 -33.30 3.28 -16.34
CA THR A 127 -34.73 2.96 -16.46
C THR A 127 -35.10 1.92 -15.42
N TRP A 128 -36.02 2.27 -14.52
CA TRP A 128 -36.53 1.37 -13.48
C TRP A 128 -37.74 0.55 -13.95
N ASN A 129 -37.75 -0.74 -13.64
CA ASN A 129 -38.87 -1.64 -13.88
C ASN A 129 -39.49 -2.12 -12.54
N ASN A 130 -40.68 -1.60 -12.20
CA ASN A 130 -41.40 -1.92 -10.97
C ASN A 130 -41.76 -3.41 -10.81
N GLY A 131 -41.93 -4.16 -11.91
CA GLY A 131 -42.39 -5.55 -11.86
C GLY A 131 -41.28 -6.54 -11.52
N GLU A 132 -40.07 -6.25 -12.00
CA GLU A 132 -38.89 -7.11 -11.84
C GLU A 132 -37.90 -6.57 -10.81
N ARG A 133 -38.12 -5.33 -10.32
CA ARG A 133 -37.24 -4.61 -9.40
C ARG A 133 -35.81 -4.45 -9.94
N LEU A 134 -35.72 -4.12 -11.23
CA LEU A 134 -34.46 -3.99 -11.98
C LEU A 134 -34.26 -2.57 -12.51
N TYR A 135 -33.03 -2.07 -12.40
CA TYR A 135 -32.52 -0.89 -13.10
C TYR A 135 -31.85 -1.32 -14.39
N THR A 136 -32.22 -0.70 -15.50
CA THR A 136 -31.70 -1.02 -16.84
C THR A 136 -31.15 0.22 -17.53
N TYR A 137 -29.95 0.14 -18.10
CA TYR A 137 -29.34 1.19 -18.91
C TYR A 137 -28.89 0.65 -20.26
N CYS A 138 -29.17 1.38 -21.34
CA CYS A 138 -28.88 0.92 -22.70
C CYS A 138 -27.40 1.08 -23.06
N CYS A 139 -26.80 0.02 -23.56
CA CYS A 139 -25.45 0.04 -24.11
C CYS A 139 -25.46 0.47 -25.59
N ARG A 140 -24.37 1.10 -26.05
CA ARG A 140 -24.22 1.54 -27.46
C ARG A 140 -24.18 0.39 -28.46
N CYS A 141 -23.90 -0.83 -28.01
CA CYS A 141 -23.95 -2.04 -28.85
C CYS A 141 -25.38 -2.57 -29.08
N GLY A 142 -26.37 -2.04 -28.35
CA GLY A 142 -27.75 -2.55 -28.35
C GLY A 142 -28.05 -3.53 -27.20
N GLY A 143 -27.06 -3.93 -26.41
CA GLY A 143 -27.24 -4.65 -25.14
C GLY A 143 -27.67 -3.74 -23.99
N ALA A 144 -27.72 -4.29 -22.78
CA ALA A 144 -28.10 -3.56 -21.58
C ALA A 144 -27.15 -3.81 -20.41
N PHE A 145 -27.10 -2.83 -19.51
CA PHE A 145 -26.55 -2.96 -18.16
C PHE A 145 -27.73 -3.09 -17.21
N ILE A 146 -27.73 -4.15 -16.41
CA ILE A 146 -28.85 -4.52 -15.55
C ILE A 146 -28.32 -4.64 -14.12
N ILE A 147 -29.02 -4.02 -13.17
CA ILE A 147 -28.75 -4.11 -11.73
C ILE A 147 -30.07 -4.36 -11.03
N ASP A 148 -30.11 -5.30 -10.10
CA ASP A 148 -31.28 -5.49 -9.26
C ASP A 148 -31.27 -4.60 -8.00
N GLU A 149 -32.44 -4.34 -7.43
CA GLU A 149 -32.54 -3.51 -6.23
C GLU A 149 -31.79 -4.09 -5.02
N GLU A 150 -31.66 -5.42 -4.94
CA GLU A 150 -30.96 -6.11 -3.85
C GLU A 150 -29.46 -5.84 -3.90
N GLU A 151 -28.85 -5.88 -5.09
CA GLU A 151 -27.45 -5.58 -5.36
C GLU A 151 -27.10 -4.12 -4.98
N VAL A 152 -27.98 -3.17 -5.31
CA VAL A 152 -27.84 -1.77 -4.86
C VAL A 152 -27.87 -1.66 -3.33
N GLN A 153 -28.77 -2.41 -2.68
CA GLN A 153 -28.90 -2.40 -1.22
C GLN A 153 -27.70 -3.04 -0.52
N GLU A 154 -27.20 -4.17 -1.02
CA GLU A 154 -26.03 -4.87 -0.48
C GLU A 154 -24.77 -4.01 -0.56
N GLU A 155 -24.52 -3.36 -1.71
CA GLU A 155 -23.36 -2.48 -1.88
C GLU A 155 -23.45 -1.24 -0.98
N THR A 156 -24.66 -0.71 -0.79
CA THR A 156 -24.91 0.39 0.15
C THR A 156 -24.55 0.00 1.59
N GLN A 157 -24.96 -1.20 2.03
CA GLN A 157 -24.62 -1.72 3.36
C GLN A 157 -23.12 -1.95 3.52
N ARG A 158 -22.46 -2.51 2.51
CA ARG A 158 -21.01 -2.76 2.52
C ARG A 158 -20.21 -1.47 2.62
N SER A 159 -20.61 -0.45 1.86
CA SER A 159 -19.97 0.87 1.89
C SER A 159 -20.15 1.56 3.25
N ALA A 160 -21.34 1.46 3.85
CA ALA A 160 -21.60 2.03 5.17
C ALA A 160 -20.72 1.42 6.29
N LEU A 161 -20.44 0.10 6.23
CA LEU A 161 -19.54 -0.55 7.18
C LEU A 161 -18.08 -0.11 7.01
N GLN A 162 -17.65 0.19 5.78
CA GLN A 162 -16.30 0.70 5.50
C GLN A 162 -16.13 2.19 5.89
N GLU A 163 -17.18 3.00 5.80
CA GLU A 163 -17.17 4.41 6.25
C GLU A 163 -16.95 4.54 7.76
N GLU A 164 -17.47 3.60 8.56
CA GLU A 164 -17.24 3.55 10.02
C GLU A 164 -15.77 3.26 10.38
N GLU A 165 -15.06 2.50 9.53
CA GLU A 165 -13.63 2.22 9.72
C GLU A 165 -12.72 3.31 9.11
N MET A 166 -13.19 4.05 8.08
CA MET A 166 -12.41 5.07 7.35
C MET A 166 -13.30 6.24 6.86
N PRO A 167 -13.38 7.36 7.59
CA PRO A 167 -14.25 8.48 7.22
C PRO A 167 -13.71 9.25 5.99
N GLY A 168 -14.44 9.22 4.87
CA GLY A 168 -14.17 10.10 3.72
C GLY A 168 -14.38 9.54 2.30
N ALA A 169 -14.79 8.27 2.13
CA ALA A 169 -14.98 7.67 0.81
C ALA A 169 -16.39 7.91 0.23
N GLN A 170 -16.61 9.05 -0.42
CA GLN A 170 -17.94 9.48 -0.91
C GLN A 170 -18.33 8.89 -2.28
N SER A 171 -18.15 7.59 -2.50
CA SER A 171 -18.53 7.00 -3.79
C SER A 171 -19.08 5.60 -3.58
N ARG A 172 -20.40 5.52 -3.37
CA ARG A 172 -21.16 4.26 -3.40
C ARG A 172 -21.46 3.93 -4.86
N GLY A 173 -20.95 2.79 -5.33
CA GLY A 173 -21.20 2.37 -6.70
C GLY A 173 -20.78 0.93 -6.96
N VAL A 174 -21.38 0.35 -7.99
CA VAL A 174 -21.14 -1.03 -8.44
C VAL A 174 -20.73 -1.03 -9.90
N ILE A 175 -19.84 -1.95 -10.27
CA ILE A 175 -19.42 -2.12 -11.67
C ILE A 175 -20.31 -3.16 -12.33
N VAL A 176 -20.96 -2.78 -13.43
CA VAL A 176 -21.86 -3.63 -14.21
C VAL A 176 -21.30 -3.83 -15.60
N CYS A 177 -21.30 -5.09 -16.05
CA CYS A 177 -20.91 -5.44 -17.41
C CYS A 177 -22.12 -5.44 -18.34
N CYS A 178 -21.92 -5.05 -19.60
CA CYS A 178 -22.94 -5.23 -20.61
C CYS A 178 -23.16 -6.73 -20.88
N ASP A 179 -24.42 -7.14 -21.06
CA ASP A 179 -24.80 -8.51 -21.41
C ASP A 179 -24.26 -8.97 -22.78
N THR A 180 -24.01 -8.03 -23.68
CA THR A 180 -23.74 -8.30 -25.10
C THR A 180 -22.31 -7.95 -25.53
N CYS A 181 -21.59 -7.12 -24.77
CA CYS A 181 -20.22 -6.72 -25.10
C CYS A 181 -19.32 -6.65 -23.86
N SER A 182 -18.03 -6.34 -24.07
CA SER A 182 -17.03 -6.23 -22.99
C SER A 182 -17.01 -4.86 -22.28
N LEU A 183 -17.99 -3.98 -22.55
CA LEU A 183 -18.07 -2.68 -21.88
C LEU A 183 -18.52 -2.85 -20.43
N SER A 184 -17.95 -2.05 -19.55
CA SER A 184 -18.32 -1.98 -18.14
C SER A 184 -18.63 -0.55 -17.73
N VAL A 185 -19.67 -0.35 -16.94
CA VAL A 185 -20.04 0.96 -16.39
C VAL A 185 -20.04 0.89 -14.87
N CYS A 186 -19.63 1.98 -14.23
CA CYS A 186 -19.74 2.14 -12.79
C CYS A 186 -21.04 2.89 -12.53
N VAL A 187 -22.00 2.20 -11.93
CA VAL A 187 -23.26 2.81 -11.53
C VAL A 187 -23.11 3.34 -10.12
N THR A 188 -23.37 4.63 -9.94
CA THR A 188 -23.19 5.32 -8.66
C THR A 188 -24.50 5.94 -8.18
N TRP A 189 -24.66 6.04 -6.87
CA TRP A 189 -25.81 6.66 -6.23
C TRP A 189 -25.42 7.34 -4.92
N THR A 190 -26.15 8.40 -4.57
CA THR A 190 -25.91 9.18 -3.34
C THR A 190 -26.80 8.75 -2.19
N GLU A 191 -28.03 8.31 -2.48
CA GLU A 191 -29.05 7.90 -1.50
C GLU A 191 -29.75 6.63 -1.99
N LEU A 192 -30.36 5.86 -1.08
CA LEU A 192 -31.20 4.72 -1.49
C LEU A 192 -32.44 5.27 -2.21
N PRO A 193 -32.71 4.85 -3.47
CA PRO A 193 -33.77 5.42 -4.28
C PRO A 193 -35.20 5.16 -3.74
N HIS A 194 -35.38 4.22 -2.81
CA HIS A 194 -36.69 3.76 -2.31
C HIS A 194 -36.79 3.55 -0.78
N SER A 195 -36.14 4.41 0.02
CA SER A 195 -36.34 4.47 1.48
C SER A 195 -37.75 4.90 1.89
#